data_AF-A0A7M2H1T8-F1
#
_entry.id   AF-A0A7M2H1T8-F1
#
_cell.length_a   1.000
_cell.length_b   1.000
_cell.length_c   1.000
_cell.angle_alpha   90.00
_cell.angle_beta   90.00
_cell.angle_gamma   90.00
#
_symmetry.space_group_name_H-M   'P 1'
#
loop_
_entity.id
_entity.type
_entity.pdbx_description
1 polymer ?
#
loop_
_entity_poly.entity_id
_entity_poly.type
_entity_poly.pdbx_seq_one_letter_code
_entity_poly.pdbx_strand_id
1 'polypeptide(L)'
;MDSLPLFPLHTVLFPDGLLPLRVFEARYVDMVRACMRDRTPFGVCLIASGNEVARPDEPTMPETIGCLADIIDCNMEQLGVLLISARGRQRFRLLGHSVNPDGLLVGQAELLPPDIIDCKLELLGECLAVLRRIVASLHAEHPGELPFCEPFLWDDPSWVANRLCEFLPVPLKAKQMLMALPDAGMRIEIVHKYMRQHHIL
;
A
#
# COMPACT_ATOMS: atom_id res chain seq x y z
N MET A 1 17.89 6.13 -0.98
CA MET A 1 17.24 7.34 -0.44
C MET A 1 17.68 7.47 0.99
N ASP A 2 18.32 8.58 1.37
CA ASP A 2 18.94 8.69 2.70
C ASP A 2 18.02 9.32 3.77
N SER A 3 16.93 9.95 3.35
CA SER A 3 15.98 10.62 4.24
C SER A 3 14.56 10.54 3.66
N LEU A 4 13.97 9.34 3.69
CA LEU A 4 12.59 9.10 3.27
C LEU A 4 11.65 9.35 4.45
N PRO A 5 10.73 10.32 4.41
CA PRO A 5 9.71 10.45 5.45
C PRO A 5 8.79 9.23 5.43
N LEU A 6 8.52 8.66 6.60
CA LEU A 6 7.71 7.45 6.77
C LEU A 6 6.38 7.77 7.43
N PHE A 7 5.33 7.12 6.95
CA PHE A 7 3.99 7.10 7.53
C PHE A 7 3.64 5.66 7.91
N PRO A 8 3.94 5.23 9.16
CA PRO A 8 3.53 3.93 9.65
C PRO A 8 2.01 3.87 9.86
N LEU A 9 1.37 2.82 9.35
CA LEU A 9 -0.09 2.62 9.41
C LEU A 9 -0.45 1.17 9.80
N HIS A 10 -1.68 0.93 10.26
CA HIS A 10 -2.28 -0.40 10.37
C HIS A 10 -2.92 -0.85 9.04
N THR A 11 -2.24 -0.58 7.93
CA THR A 11 -2.63 -1.04 6.59
C THR A 11 -1.40 -1.38 5.76
N VAL A 12 -1.60 -2.20 4.73
CA VAL A 12 -0.56 -2.55 3.76
C VAL A 12 -0.88 -1.84 2.46
N LEU A 13 -0.03 -0.89 2.06
CA LEU A 13 -0.09 -0.28 0.74
C LEU A 13 0.63 -1.16 -0.28
N PHE A 14 -0.09 -1.59 -1.31
CA PHE A 14 0.51 -2.28 -2.46
C PHE A 14 0.88 -1.28 -3.56
N PRO A 15 1.87 -1.62 -4.42
CA PRO A 15 2.11 -0.88 -5.66
C PRO A 15 0.82 -0.62 -6.46
N ASP A 16 0.67 0.60 -6.97
CA ASP A 16 -0.52 1.13 -7.65
C ASP A 16 -1.81 1.16 -6.83
N GLY A 17 -1.76 0.85 -5.53
CA GLY A 17 -2.93 0.85 -4.66
C GLY A 17 -3.36 2.27 -4.31
N LEU A 18 -4.67 2.48 -4.14
CA LEU A 18 -5.23 3.73 -3.65
C LEU A 18 -5.28 3.73 -2.12
N LEU A 19 -4.81 4.82 -1.52
CA LEU A 19 -4.77 5.00 -0.07
C LEU A 19 -5.39 6.36 0.30
N PRO A 20 -6.70 6.40 0.60
CA PRO A 20 -7.32 7.57 1.20
C PRO A 20 -6.85 7.70 2.66
N LEU A 21 -6.42 8.90 3.06
CA LEU A 21 -5.97 9.18 4.42
C LEU A 21 -6.59 10.47 4.94
N ARG A 22 -6.93 10.47 6.24
CA ARG A 22 -7.29 11.65 7.00
C ARG A 22 -6.15 12.00 7.94
N VAL A 23 -5.44 13.07 7.63
CA VAL A 23 -4.20 13.47 8.28
C VAL A 23 -4.46 14.67 9.18
N PHE A 24 -4.25 14.51 10.48
CA PHE A 24 -4.52 15.54 11.50
C PHE A 24 -3.36 15.74 12.49
N GLU A 25 -2.43 14.80 12.61
CA GLU A 25 -1.23 15.00 13.43
C GLU A 25 -0.28 15.98 12.74
N ALA A 26 0.19 17.00 13.47
CA ALA A 26 1.00 18.11 12.92
C ALA A 26 2.20 17.63 12.09
N ARG A 27 2.97 16.65 12.59
CA ARG A 27 4.12 16.06 11.89
C ARG A 27 3.77 15.51 10.51
N TYR A 28 2.61 14.88 10.35
CA TYR A 28 2.17 14.31 9.08
C TYR A 28 1.51 15.36 8.18
N VAL A 29 0.84 16.37 8.75
CA VAL A 29 0.37 17.52 7.99
C VAL A 29 1.54 18.26 7.33
N ASP A 30 2.62 18.47 8.07
CA ASP A 30 3.83 19.13 7.56
C ASP A 30 4.57 18.24 6.56
N MET A 31 4.66 16.93 6.81
CA MET A 31 5.18 15.95 5.84
C MET A 31 4.40 16.02 4.51
N VAL A 32 3.06 16.00 4.56
CA VAL A 32 2.20 16.07 3.37
C VAL A 32 2.44 17.36 2.60
N ARG A 33 2.49 18.51 3.29
CA ARG A 33 2.81 19.81 2.66
C ARG A 33 4.18 19.80 1.98
N ALA A 34 5.19 19.24 2.63
CA ALA A 34 6.53 19.12 2.07
C ALA A 34 6.54 18.23 0.81
N CYS A 35 5.92 17.04 0.89
CA CYS A 35 5.83 16.11 -0.23
C CYS A 35 5.12 16.74 -1.44
N MET A 36 4.02 17.48 -1.23
CA MET A 36 3.32 18.18 -2.30
C MET A 36 4.14 19.31 -2.91
N ARG A 37 4.78 20.14 -2.07
CA ARG A 37 5.61 21.27 -2.53
C ARG A 37 6.80 20.78 -3.35
N ASP A 38 7.48 19.75 -2.86
CA ASP A 38 8.74 19.27 -3.43
C ASP A 38 8.54 18.15 -4.45
N ARG A 39 7.30 17.69 -4.64
CA ARG A 39 6.90 16.57 -5.52
C ARG A 39 7.68 15.29 -5.23
N THR A 40 7.86 15.00 -3.95
CA THR A 40 8.55 13.81 -3.46
C THR A 40 7.57 12.82 -2.85
N PRO A 41 7.83 11.51 -2.96
CA PRO A 41 7.02 10.51 -2.29
C PRO A 41 7.31 10.48 -0.78
N PHE A 42 6.40 9.85 -0.04
CA PHE A 42 6.65 9.36 1.31
C PHE A 42 6.59 7.83 1.33
N GLY A 43 7.13 7.20 2.37
CA GLY A 43 7.08 5.74 2.55
C GLY A 43 5.91 5.33 3.43
N VAL A 44 5.10 4.38 2.98
CA VAL A 44 4.08 3.72 3.81
C VAL A 44 4.61 2.37 4.28
N CYS A 45 4.59 2.14 5.59
CA CYS A 45 4.95 0.88 6.21
C CYS A 45 3.81 0.38 7.09
N LEU A 46 3.55 -0.94 7.07
CA LEU A 46 2.73 -1.54 8.12
C LEU A 46 3.45 -1.40 9.47
N ILE A 47 2.70 -1.15 10.54
CA ILE A 47 3.23 -1.17 11.90
C ILE A 47 3.45 -2.62 12.34
N ALA A 48 4.71 -2.98 12.61
CA ALA A 48 5.10 -4.29 13.13
C ALA A 48 4.80 -4.41 14.63
N SER A 49 5.02 -3.34 15.39
CA SER A 49 4.65 -3.22 16.81
C SER A 49 4.47 -1.76 17.22
N GLY A 50 3.67 -1.52 18.26
CA GLY A 50 3.27 -0.18 18.71
C GLY A 50 1.96 0.28 18.09
N ASN A 51 1.66 1.57 18.23
CA ASN A 51 0.42 2.19 17.75
C ASN A 51 0.72 3.18 16.60
N GLU A 52 -0.28 3.50 15.76
CA GLU A 52 -0.18 4.56 14.74
C GLU A 52 0.20 5.91 15.36
N VAL A 53 -0.44 6.22 16.48
CA VAL A 53 -0.09 7.36 17.31
C VAL A 53 0.98 6.92 18.29
N ALA A 54 2.22 7.32 18.04
CA ALA A 54 3.36 6.98 18.88
C ALA A 54 3.11 7.44 20.31
N ARG A 55 3.36 6.56 21.29
CA ARG A 55 3.35 6.89 22.71
C ARG A 55 4.80 6.98 23.20
N PRO A 56 5.12 7.83 24.19
CA PRO A 56 6.49 8.00 24.69
C PRO A 56 7.18 6.69 25.08
N ASP A 57 6.41 5.74 25.63
CA ASP A 57 6.94 4.46 26.14
C ASP A 57 6.84 3.29 25.13
N GLU A 58 6.18 3.51 23.98
CA GLU A 58 5.96 2.49 22.94
C GLU A 58 6.25 3.08 21.56
N PRO A 59 7.52 3.02 21.09
CA PRO A 59 7.88 3.53 19.79
C PRO A 59 7.20 2.70 18.68
N THR A 60 6.68 3.39 17.67
CA THR A 60 6.10 2.77 16.48
C THR A 60 7.20 2.14 15.65
N MET A 61 7.19 0.81 15.55
CA MET A 61 8.17 0.06 14.76
C MET A 61 7.55 -0.29 13.40
N PRO A 62 8.07 0.25 12.27
CA PRO A 62 7.60 -0.12 10.94
C PRO A 62 8.14 -1.49 10.51
N GLU A 63 7.39 -2.17 9.66
CA GLU A 63 7.89 -3.28 8.85
C GLU A 63 9.03 -2.84 7.94
N THR A 64 9.94 -3.78 7.67
CA THR A 64 11.17 -3.50 6.90
C THR A 64 10.92 -3.31 5.41
N ILE A 65 9.82 -3.84 4.86
CA ILE A 65 9.40 -3.60 3.48
C ILE A 65 8.16 -2.72 3.48
N GLY A 66 8.23 -1.62 2.74
CA GLY A 66 7.13 -0.68 2.56
C GLY A 66 6.88 -0.36 1.08
N CYS A 67 5.93 0.52 0.82
CA CYS A 67 5.61 1.03 -0.51
C CYS A 67 5.74 2.55 -0.52
N LEU A 68 6.41 3.09 -1.52
CA LEU A 68 6.40 4.54 -1.77
C LEU A 68 4.99 4.98 -2.14
N ALA A 69 4.61 6.19 -1.75
CA ALA A 69 3.31 6.76 -2.02
C ALA A 69 3.45 8.19 -2.56
N ASP A 70 2.80 8.43 -3.70
CA ASP A 70 2.63 9.77 -4.25
C ASP A 70 1.27 10.31 -3.87
N ILE A 71 1.21 11.56 -3.43
CA ILE A 71 -0.07 12.26 -3.21
C ILE A 71 -0.64 12.63 -4.58
N ILE A 72 -1.84 12.12 -4.88
CA ILE A 72 -2.53 12.37 -6.15
C ILE A 72 -3.71 13.34 -6.00
N ASP A 73 -4.26 13.47 -4.80
CA ASP A 73 -5.27 14.46 -4.45
C ASP A 73 -5.11 14.89 -3.00
N CYS A 74 -5.44 16.15 -2.70
CA CYS A 74 -5.37 16.70 -1.36
C CYS A 74 -6.38 17.83 -1.20
N ASN A 75 -7.31 17.65 -0.26
CA ASN A 75 -8.31 18.63 0.12
C ASN A 75 -8.19 18.95 1.61
N MET A 76 -8.46 20.20 1.97
CA MET A 76 -8.57 20.59 3.38
C MET A 76 -10.02 20.41 3.81
N GLU A 77 -10.30 19.44 4.67
CA GLU A 77 -11.65 19.20 5.21
C GLU A 77 -12.06 20.34 6.14
N GLN A 78 -11.14 20.73 7.02
CA GLN A 78 -11.25 21.84 7.95
C GLN A 78 -9.85 22.30 8.36
N LEU A 79 -9.74 23.43 9.05
CA LEU A 79 -8.44 23.99 9.43
C LEU A 79 -7.61 22.96 10.22
N GLY A 80 -6.47 22.55 9.66
CA GLY A 80 -5.55 21.59 10.29
C GLY A 80 -5.84 20.11 10.00
N VAL A 81 -6.87 19.77 9.23
CA VAL A 81 -7.17 18.39 8.81
C VAL A 81 -7.12 18.28 7.29
N LEU A 82 -6.21 17.44 6.79
CA LEU A 82 -6.07 17.15 5.37
C LEU A 82 -6.73 15.81 5.05
N LEU A 83 -7.54 15.78 4.00
CA LEU A 83 -7.97 14.55 3.33
C LEU A 83 -7.10 14.40 2.09
N ILE A 84 -6.30 13.35 2.04
CA ILE A 84 -5.45 13.06 0.89
C ILE A 84 -5.84 11.72 0.26
N SER A 85 -5.62 11.62 -1.04
CA SER A 85 -5.55 10.34 -1.73
C SER A 85 -4.12 10.14 -2.21
N ALA A 86 -3.53 9.00 -1.85
CA ALA A 86 -2.19 8.63 -2.28
C ALA A 86 -2.23 7.38 -3.15
N ARG A 87 -1.30 7.27 -4.10
CA ARG A 87 -1.11 6.10 -4.96
C ARG A 87 0.21 5.42 -4.60
N GLY A 88 0.14 4.12 -4.32
CA GLY A 88 1.32 3.28 -4.15
C GLY A 88 2.17 3.22 -5.42
N ARG A 89 3.49 3.21 -5.25
CA ARG A 89 4.48 3.16 -6.32
C ARG A 89 5.37 1.94 -6.11
N GLN A 90 6.68 2.15 -6.12
CA GLN A 90 7.65 1.08 -5.97
C GLN A 90 7.80 0.68 -4.51
N ARG A 91 8.03 -0.62 -4.27
CA ARG A 91 8.40 -1.11 -2.94
C ARG A 91 9.81 -0.69 -2.58
N PHE A 92 10.05 -0.52 -1.30
CA PHE A 92 11.38 -0.25 -0.77
C PHE A 92 11.68 -1.14 0.44
N ARG A 93 12.97 -1.32 0.70
CA ARG A 93 13.49 -1.89 1.93
C ARG A 93 14.04 -0.77 2.81
N LEU A 94 13.57 -0.73 4.05
CA LEU A 94 14.08 0.13 5.09
C LEU A 94 15.38 -0.47 5.65
N LEU A 95 16.49 0.24 5.49
CA LEU A 95 17.81 -0.16 6.00
C LEU A 95 18.00 0.28 7.46
N GLY A 96 17.34 1.37 7.84
CA GLY A 96 17.33 1.92 9.19
C GLY A 96 16.40 3.13 9.25
N HIS A 97 16.01 3.54 10.46
CA HIS A 97 15.20 4.74 10.66
C HIS A 97 15.57 5.46 11.95
N SER A 98 15.19 6.73 12.02
CA SER A 98 15.28 7.59 13.19
C SER A 98 14.00 8.40 13.35
N VAL A 99 13.81 8.98 14.53
CA VAL A 99 12.71 9.91 14.80
C VAL A 99 13.28 11.32 14.83
N ASN A 100 12.73 12.21 14.01
CA ASN A 100 13.08 13.63 14.03
C ASN A 100 12.58 14.32 15.31
N PRO A 101 13.08 15.52 15.66
CA PRO A 101 12.62 16.26 16.84
C PRO A 101 11.11 16.58 16.87
N ASP A 102 10.47 16.67 15.70
CA ASP A 102 9.03 16.86 15.53
C ASP A 102 8.22 15.54 15.66
N GLY A 103 8.90 14.42 15.90
CA GLY A 103 8.31 13.09 16.01
C GLY A 103 8.08 12.38 14.67
N LEU A 104 8.46 12.96 13.53
CA LEU A 104 8.33 12.31 12.23
C LEU A 104 9.36 11.17 12.11
N LEU A 105 8.91 10.00 11.67
CA LEU A 105 9.79 8.88 11.39
C LEU A 105 10.45 9.08 10.02
N VAL A 106 11.77 8.93 9.94
CA VAL A 106 12.53 9.12 8.71
C VAL A 106 13.49 7.95 8.52
N GLY A 107 13.53 7.41 7.30
CA GLY A 107 14.24 6.19 6.98
C GLY A 107 15.31 6.33 5.91
N GLN A 108 16.38 5.54 6.04
CA GLN A 108 17.24 5.21 4.91
C GLN A 108 16.62 4.02 4.17
N ALA A 109 16.34 4.18 2.88
CA ALA A 109 15.60 3.22 2.08
C ALA A 109 16.27 2.90 0.75
N GLU A 110 16.22 1.62 0.38
CA GLU A 110 16.64 1.09 -0.91
C GLU A 110 15.41 0.66 -1.70
N LEU A 111 15.33 1.02 -2.99
CA LEU A 111 14.25 0.56 -3.85
C LEU A 111 14.42 -0.94 -4.15
N LEU A 112 13.33 -1.70 -4.02
CA LEU A 112 13.34 -3.09 -4.46
C LEU A 112 13.24 -3.16 -5.99
N PRO A 113 13.87 -4.14 -6.64
CA PRO A 113 13.70 -4.35 -8.07
C PRO A 113 12.24 -4.67 -8.44
N PRO A 114 11.88 -4.55 -9.73
CA PRO A 114 10.61 -5.07 -10.25
C PRO A 114 10.42 -6.55 -9.91
N ASP A 115 9.16 -6.99 -9.87
CA ASP A 115 8.83 -8.37 -9.59
C ASP A 115 9.35 -9.32 -10.67
N ILE A 116 9.67 -10.55 -10.25
CA ILE A 116 9.93 -11.66 -11.15
C ILE A 116 8.58 -12.14 -11.67
N ILE A 117 8.42 -12.10 -13.00
CA ILE A 117 7.19 -12.52 -13.68
C ILE A 117 7.39 -13.95 -14.20
N ASP A 118 7.03 -14.93 -13.37
CA ASP A 118 6.96 -16.35 -13.72
C ASP A 118 5.63 -16.94 -13.24
N CYS A 119 4.57 -16.76 -14.03
CA CYS A 119 3.20 -17.07 -13.62
C CYS A 119 2.54 -18.08 -14.56
N LYS A 120 1.83 -19.06 -13.97
CA LYS A 120 0.98 -19.98 -14.72
C LYS A 120 -0.28 -19.23 -15.21
N LEU A 121 -0.44 -19.13 -16.52
CA LEU A 121 -1.55 -18.41 -17.15
C LEU A 121 -2.93 -18.90 -16.71
N GLU A 122 -3.08 -20.20 -16.44
CA GLU A 122 -4.34 -20.78 -15.95
C GLU A 122 -4.75 -20.18 -14.59
N LEU A 123 -3.80 -20.10 -13.65
CA LEU A 123 -4.05 -19.52 -12.32
C LEU A 123 -4.31 -18.02 -12.40
N LEU A 124 -3.56 -17.31 -13.26
CA LEU A 124 -3.80 -15.90 -13.53
C LEU A 124 -5.21 -15.67 -14.07
N GLY A 125 -5.67 -16.51 -15.00
CA GLY A 125 -7.02 -16.41 -15.60
C GLY A 125 -8.14 -16.56 -14.56
N GLU A 126 -8.01 -17.53 -13.65
CA GLU A 126 -8.98 -17.72 -12.56
C GLU A 126 -8.98 -16.55 -11.57
N CYS A 127 -7.79 -16.06 -11.18
CA CYS A 127 -7.64 -14.87 -10.34
C CYS A 127 -8.25 -13.62 -11.00
N LEU A 128 -7.99 -13.42 -12.29
CA LEU A 128 -8.50 -12.31 -13.06
C LEU A 128 -10.03 -12.34 -13.16
N ALA A 129 -10.63 -13.52 -13.33
CA ALA A 129 -12.08 -13.68 -13.36
C ALA A 129 -12.74 -13.22 -12.05
N VAL A 130 -12.14 -13.55 -10.89
CA VAL A 130 -12.59 -13.07 -9.58
C VAL A 130 -12.43 -11.55 -9.47
N LEU A 131 -11.26 -11.01 -9.84
CA LEU A 131 -11.02 -9.57 -9.76
C LEU A 131 -12.03 -8.77 -10.62
N ARG A 132 -12.32 -9.24 -11.83
CA ARG A 132 -13.34 -8.64 -12.70
C ARG A 132 -14.73 -8.65 -12.08
N ARG A 133 -15.11 -9.74 -11.40
CA ARG A 133 -16.38 -9.83 -10.65
C ARG A 133 -16.45 -8.80 -9.53
N ILE A 134 -15.36 -8.63 -8.76
CA ILE A 134 -15.26 -7.64 -7.69
C ILE A 134 -15.45 -6.23 -8.27
N VAL A 135 -14.73 -5.89 -9.34
CA VAL A 135 -14.84 -4.58 -9.99
C VAL A 135 -16.24 -4.33 -10.53
N ALA A 136 -16.86 -5.32 -11.18
CA ALA A 136 -18.22 -5.20 -11.67
C ALA A 136 -19.24 -4.96 -10.54
N SER A 137 -19.08 -5.64 -9.40
CA SER A 137 -19.93 -5.44 -8.22
C SER A 137 -19.80 -4.02 -7.66
N LEU A 138 -18.56 -3.54 -7.47
CA LEU A 138 -18.31 -2.20 -6.93
C LEU A 138 -18.82 -1.11 -7.88
N HIS A 139 -18.63 -1.28 -9.18
CA HIS A 139 -19.14 -0.32 -10.17
C HIS A 139 -20.68 -0.24 -10.19
N ALA A 140 -21.37 -1.35 -9.92
CA ALA A 140 -22.83 -1.37 -9.83
C ALA A 140 -23.35 -0.61 -8.59
N GLU A 141 -22.61 -0.64 -7.49
CA GLU A 141 -22.93 0.07 -6.25
C GLU A 141 -22.56 1.57 -6.33
N HIS A 142 -21.42 1.88 -6.95
CA HIS A 142 -20.86 3.23 -7.05
C HIS A 142 -20.44 3.57 -8.50
N PRO A 143 -21.39 3.97 -9.36
CA PRO A 143 -21.10 4.27 -10.76
C PRO A 143 -20.08 5.41 -10.89
N GLY A 144 -18.95 5.13 -11.54
CA GLY A 144 -17.88 6.11 -11.80
C GLY A 144 -16.75 6.13 -10.76
N GLU A 145 -16.88 5.45 -9.64
CA GLU A 145 -15.80 5.29 -8.66
C GLU A 145 -15.19 3.89 -8.81
N LEU A 146 -14.04 3.83 -9.48
CA LEU A 146 -13.25 2.60 -9.55
C LEU A 146 -12.30 2.58 -8.35
N PRO A 147 -12.12 1.42 -7.70
CA PRO A 147 -11.25 1.33 -6.54
C PRO A 147 -9.75 1.39 -6.91
N PHE A 148 -9.43 1.52 -8.21
CA PHE A 148 -8.07 1.51 -8.75
C PHE A 148 -7.84 2.73 -9.61
N CYS A 149 -6.59 3.21 -9.63
CA CYS A 149 -6.15 4.14 -10.66
C CYS A 149 -5.92 3.45 -12.00
N GLU A 150 -6.23 4.15 -13.09
CA GLU A 150 -5.71 3.80 -14.41
C GLU A 150 -4.18 3.97 -14.50
N PRO A 151 -3.50 3.23 -15.40
CA PRO A 151 -4.06 2.19 -16.28
C PRO A 151 -4.28 0.86 -15.53
N PHE A 152 -5.30 0.09 -15.95
CA PHE A 152 -5.54 -1.26 -15.42
C PHE A 152 -4.64 -2.27 -16.12
N LEU A 153 -3.79 -2.94 -15.35
CA LEU A 153 -2.81 -3.90 -15.85
C LEU A 153 -3.37 -5.32 -15.73
N TRP A 154 -4.42 -5.62 -16.50
CA TRP A 154 -5.15 -6.89 -16.40
C TRP A 154 -4.32 -8.13 -16.74
N ASP A 155 -3.26 -7.96 -17.53
CA ASP A 155 -2.37 -9.03 -17.95
C ASP A 155 -1.09 -9.11 -17.08
N ASP A 156 -0.98 -8.25 -16.06
CA ASP A 156 0.16 -8.22 -15.14
C ASP A 156 -0.17 -9.02 -13.85
N PRO A 157 0.52 -10.15 -13.58
CA PRO A 157 0.25 -10.97 -12.41
C PRO A 157 0.57 -10.26 -11.08
N SER A 158 1.53 -9.34 -11.05
CA SER A 158 1.82 -8.54 -9.86
C SER A 158 0.66 -7.62 -9.54
N TRP A 159 0.17 -6.91 -10.55
CA TRP A 159 -0.96 -6.01 -10.38
C TRP A 159 -2.22 -6.77 -9.96
N VAL A 160 -2.56 -7.86 -10.66
CA VAL A 160 -3.75 -8.68 -10.34
C VAL A 160 -3.68 -9.22 -8.90
N ALA A 161 -2.54 -9.78 -8.49
CA ALA A 161 -2.37 -10.30 -7.13
C ALA A 161 -2.53 -9.20 -6.07
N ASN A 162 -1.92 -8.03 -6.29
CA ASN A 162 -2.00 -6.89 -5.37
C ASN A 162 -3.45 -6.43 -5.20
N ARG A 163 -4.16 -6.24 -6.31
CA ARG A 163 -5.57 -5.84 -6.31
C ARG A 163 -6.46 -6.82 -5.58
N LEU A 164 -6.27 -8.13 -5.80
CA LEU A 164 -7.00 -9.14 -5.04
C LEU A 164 -6.70 -9.06 -3.54
N CYS A 165 -5.43 -8.89 -3.16
CA CYS A 165 -5.04 -8.77 -1.75
C CYS A 165 -5.69 -7.57 -1.03
N GLU A 166 -6.06 -6.51 -1.76
CA GLU A 166 -6.74 -5.35 -1.19
C GLU A 166 -8.17 -5.69 -0.72
N PHE A 167 -8.93 -6.46 -1.50
CA PHE A 167 -10.32 -6.82 -1.15
C PHE A 167 -10.46 -8.12 -0.35
N LEU A 168 -9.51 -9.04 -0.47
CA LEU A 168 -9.62 -10.30 0.24
C LEU A 168 -9.47 -10.07 1.77
N PRO A 169 -10.27 -10.76 2.60
CA PRO A 169 -10.23 -10.65 4.06
C PRO A 169 -9.04 -11.42 4.65
N VAL A 170 -7.83 -11.09 4.17
CA VAL A 170 -6.56 -11.66 4.60
C VAL A 170 -6.03 -10.87 5.80
N PRO A 171 -5.54 -11.52 6.88
CA PRO A 171 -4.91 -10.83 8.00
C PRO A 171 -3.75 -9.92 7.55
N LEU A 172 -3.57 -8.76 8.19
CA LEU A 172 -2.56 -7.76 7.80
C LEU A 172 -1.14 -8.34 7.68
N LYS A 173 -0.75 -9.22 8.61
CA LYS A 173 0.56 -9.89 8.56
C LYS A 173 0.73 -10.73 7.29
N ALA A 174 -0.31 -11.42 6.86
CA ALA A 174 -0.28 -12.19 5.60
C ALA A 174 -0.32 -11.26 4.37
N LYS A 175 -1.07 -10.14 4.41
CA LYS A 175 -1.01 -9.11 3.36
C LYS A 175 0.39 -8.52 3.23
N GLN A 176 1.07 -8.26 4.35
CA GLN A 176 2.44 -7.76 4.37
C GLN A 176 3.42 -8.76 3.75
N MET A 177 3.30 -10.05 4.10
CA MET A 177 4.12 -11.10 3.49
C MET A 177 3.89 -11.21 1.97
N LEU A 178 2.63 -11.08 1.52
CA LEU A 178 2.29 -11.04 0.10
C LEU A 178 2.89 -9.81 -0.58
N MET A 179 2.75 -8.61 -0.03
CA MET A 179 3.32 -7.38 -0.59
C MET A 179 4.85 -7.46 -0.72
N ALA A 180 5.51 -8.08 0.26
CA ALA A 180 6.96 -8.25 0.29
C ALA A 180 7.50 -9.34 -0.66
N LEU A 181 6.66 -10.25 -1.16
CA LEU A 181 7.10 -11.36 -2.01
C LEU A 181 7.51 -10.85 -3.40
N PRO A 182 8.73 -11.13 -3.89
CA PRO A 182 9.24 -10.61 -5.17
C PRO A 182 8.74 -11.38 -6.39
N ASP A 183 8.21 -12.59 -6.19
CA ASP A 183 7.74 -13.47 -7.26
C ASP A 183 6.23 -13.30 -7.44
N ALA A 184 5.83 -12.76 -8.60
CA ALA A 184 4.44 -12.51 -8.92
C ALA A 184 3.64 -13.81 -9.09
N GLY A 185 4.26 -14.85 -9.64
CA GLY A 185 3.63 -16.16 -9.83
C GLY A 185 3.33 -16.82 -8.50
N MET A 186 4.29 -16.84 -7.57
CA MET A 186 4.05 -17.33 -6.21
C MET A 186 2.96 -16.54 -5.50
N ARG A 187 2.89 -15.21 -5.66
CA ARG A 187 1.78 -14.42 -5.09
C ARG A 187 0.44 -14.86 -5.66
N ILE A 188 0.35 -15.04 -6.99
CA ILE A 188 -0.86 -15.56 -7.65
C ILE A 188 -1.21 -16.94 -7.09
N GLU A 189 -0.26 -17.87 -6.94
CA GLU A 189 -0.51 -19.20 -6.38
C GLU A 189 -1.07 -19.15 -4.94
N ILE A 190 -0.52 -18.29 -4.08
CA ILE A 190 -0.97 -18.15 -2.70
C ILE A 190 -2.37 -17.53 -2.66
N VAL A 191 -2.61 -16.47 -3.43
CA VAL A 191 -3.91 -15.79 -3.53
C VAL A 191 -4.98 -16.73 -4.09
N HIS A 192 -4.66 -17.47 -5.15
CA HIS A 192 -5.53 -18.50 -5.73
C HIS A 192 -5.89 -19.58 -4.72
N LYS A 193 -4.91 -20.14 -4.03
CA LYS A 193 -5.12 -21.15 -2.99
C LYS A 193 -6.02 -20.63 -1.88
N TYR A 194 -5.81 -19.40 -1.43
CA TYR A 194 -6.68 -18.75 -0.44
C TYR A 194 -8.13 -18.68 -0.95
N MET A 195 -8.34 -18.18 -2.18
CA MET A 195 -9.68 -18.08 -2.75
C MET A 195 -10.37 -19.44 -2.89
N ARG A 196 -9.64 -20.50 -3.25
CA ARG A 196 -10.19 -21.87 -3.29
C ARG A 196 -10.62 -22.37 -1.91
N GLN A 197 -9.78 -22.17 -0.88
CA GLN A 197 -10.08 -22.62 0.48
C GLN A 197 -11.30 -21.90 1.07
N HIS A 198 -11.54 -20.66 0.65
CA HIS A 198 -12.64 -19.82 1.13
C HIS A 198 -13.86 -19.81 0.18
N HIS A 199 -13.90 -20.69 -0.84
CA HIS A 199 -15.03 -20.84 -1.78
C HIS A 199 -15.39 -19.53 -2.54
N ILE A 200 -14.37 -18.75 -2.91
CA ILE A 200 -14.52 -17.49 -3.67
C ILE A 200 -14.47 -17.73 -5.19
N LEU A 201 -13.76 -18.80 -5.59
CA LEU A 201 -13.66 -19.34 -6.95
C LEU A 201 -14.86 -20.22 -7.30
#